data_AF-A0A7V1D3N2-F1
#
_entry.id   AF-A0A7V1D3N2-F1
#
_cell.length_a   1.000
_cell.length_b   1.000
_cell.length_c   1.000
_cell.angle_alpha   90.00
_cell.angle_beta   90.00
_cell.angle_gamma   90.00
#
_symmetry.space_group_name_H-M   'P 1'
#
loop_
_entity.id
_entity.type
_entity.pdbx_description
1 polymer ?
#
loop_
_entity_poly.entity_id
_entity_poly.type
_entity_poly.pdbx_seq_one_letter_code
_entity_poly.pdbx_strand_id
1 'polypeptide(L)' 'VNQTINIDDTPLHLGISIGISFYPTDGETMDTLITKADDAMYKAKRAGKNHYVSANTIPAPSSSRQTLSDSVASHS' A
#
# COMPACT_ATOMS: atom_id res chain seq x y z
N VAL A 1 2.41 3.03 8.66
CA VAL A 1 2.18 4.22 9.50
C VAL A 1 0.92 4.89 8.97
N ASN A 2 -0.20 4.86 9.70
CA ASN A 2 -1.41 5.61 9.34
C ASN A 2 -1.44 6.85 10.23
N GLN A 3 -1.06 8.00 9.67
CA GLN A 3 -1.14 9.26 10.40
C GLN A 3 -2.50 9.90 10.12
N THR A 4 -3.21 10.23 11.19
CA THR A 4 -4.44 11.02 11.13
C THR A 4 -4.07 12.49 11.04
N ILE A 5 -4.64 13.20 10.07
CA ILE A 5 -4.53 14.65 9.97
C ILE A 5 -5.88 15.25 10.39
N ASN A 6 -5.87 16.21 11.31
CA ASN A 6 -7.07 16.93 11.69
C ASN A 6 -7.24 18.16 10.79
N ILE A 7 -8.36 18.22 10.08
CA ILE A 7 -8.77 19.38 9.29
C ILE A 7 -10.14 19.81 9.85
N ASP A 8 -10.24 21.03 10.37
CA ASP A 8 -11.47 21.59 10.96
C ASP A 8 -12.14 20.64 11.97
N ASP A 9 -11.35 20.15 12.94
CA ASP A 9 -11.75 19.17 13.98
C ASP A 9 -12.25 17.81 13.45
N THR A 10 -12.08 17.54 12.15
CA THR A 10 -12.41 16.26 11.53
C THR A 10 -11.15 15.41 11.33
N PRO A 11 -11.06 14.21 11.96
CA PRO A 11 -9.92 13.32 11.79
C PRO A 11 -9.96 12.64 10.41
N LEU A 12 -8.96 12.90 9.57
CA LEU A 12 -8.79 12.28 8.25
C LEU A 12 -7.69 11.22 8.27
N HIS A 13 -8.03 10.00 7.85
CA HIS A 13 -7.06 8.93 7.67
C HIS A 13 -6.49 8.95 6.24
N LEU A 14 -5.22 9.34 6.12
CA LEU A 14 -4.49 9.27 4.87
C LEU A 14 -3.88 7.88 4.68
N GLY A 15 -4.07 7.33 3.48
CA GLY A 15 -3.40 6.13 3.02
C GLY A 15 -2.64 6.41 1.74
N ILE A 16 -1.44 5.87 1.63
CA ILE A 16 -0.58 6.01 0.45
C ILE A 16 -0.52 4.67 -0.29
N SER A 17 -0.51 4.71 -1.62
CA SER A 17 -0.27 3.54 -2.47
C SER A 17 0.94 3.84 -3.33
N ILE A 18 1.91 2.91 -3.38
CA ILE A 18 3.20 3.13 -4.06
C ILE A 18 3.41 2.04 -5.11
N GLY A 19 3.77 2.45 -6.33
CA GLY A 19 4.21 1.55 -7.39
C GLY A 19 5.70 1.70 -7.66
N ILE A 20 6.40 0.59 -7.87
CA ILE A 20 7.86 0.56 -8.05
C ILE A 20 8.20 -0.20 -9.33
N SER A 21 9.10 0.34 -10.14
CA SER A 21 9.70 -0.33 -11.30
C SER A 21 11.23 -0.24 -11.26
N PHE A 22 11.90 -1.22 -11.87
CA PHE A 22 13.35 -1.37 -11.87
C PHE A 22 13.92 -1.45 -13.28
N TYR A 23 14.86 -0.58 -13.61
CA TYR A 23 15.68 -0.74 -14.82
C TYR A 23 16.74 -1.83 -14.60
N PRO A 24 17.06 -2.66 -15.61
CA PRO A 24 16.37 -2.83 -16.89
C PRO A 24 15.19 -3.82 -16.82
N THR A 25 14.97 -4.48 -15.68
CA THR A 25 14.02 -5.59 -15.51
C THR A 25 12.59 -5.29 -15.96
N ASP A 26 12.09 -4.09 -15.65
CA ASP A 26 10.72 -3.67 -15.97
C ASP A 26 10.64 -2.85 -17.26
N GLY A 27 11.77 -2.60 -17.93
CA GLY A 27 11.84 -1.85 -19.18
C GLY A 27 13.17 -1.13 -19.36
N GLU A 28 13.53 -0.88 -20.61
CA GLU A 28 14.79 -0.19 -20.96
C GLU A 28 14.61 1.30 -21.26
N THR A 29 13.36 1.79 -21.33
CA THR A 29 13.04 3.20 -21.57
C THR A 29 12.34 3.82 -20.37
N MET A 30 12.53 5.13 -20.17
CA MET A 30 11.89 5.85 -19.07
C MET A 30 10.36 5.73 -19.14
N ASP A 31 9.77 5.88 -20.33
CA ASP A 31 8.32 5.76 -20.52
C ASP A 31 7.82 4.38 -20.06
N THR A 32 8.53 3.31 -20.42
CA THR A 32 8.16 1.95 -19.99
C THR A 32 8.22 1.81 -18.48
N LEU A 33 9.28 2.32 -17.84
CA LEU A 33 9.43 2.25 -16.38
C LEU A 33 8.34 3.04 -15.65
N ILE A 34 7.98 4.22 -16.14
CA ILE A 34 6.92 5.05 -15.57
C ILE A 34 5.57 4.34 -15.70
N THR A 35 5.23 3.83 -16.89
CA THR A 35 3.98 3.09 -17.09
C THR A 35 3.89 1.87 -16.17
N LYS A 36 5.00 1.13 -16.02
CA LYS A 36 5.05 -0.04 -15.13
C LYS A 36 4.90 0.31 -13.65
N ALA A 37 5.51 1.41 -13.21
CA ALA A 37 5.33 1.91 -11.85
C ALA A 37 3.89 2.37 -11.60
N ASP A 38 3.27 3.06 -12.55
CA ASP A 38 1.87 3.51 -12.44
C ASP A 38 0.90 2.34 -12.38
N ASP A 39 1.08 1.33 -13.24
CA ASP A 39 0.31 0.07 -13.19
C ASP A 39 0.44 -0.62 -11.82
N ALA A 40 1.67 -0.69 -11.28
CA ALA A 40 1.93 -1.27 -9.98
C ALA A 40 1.28 -0.46 -8.85
N MET A 41 1.31 0.87 -8.92
CA MET A 41 0.64 1.76 -7.97
C MET A 41 -0.87 1.55 -8.01
N TYR A 42 -1.46 1.42 -9.21
CA TYR A 42 -2.88 1.16 -9.35
C TYR A 42 -3.28 -0.19 -8.74
N LYS A 43 -2.46 -1.23 -8.92
CA LYS A 43 -2.63 -2.52 -8.23
C LYS A 43 -2.55 -2.35 -6.71
N ALA A 44 -1.55 -1.62 -6.21
CA ALA A 44 -1.42 -1.32 -4.77
C ALA A 44 -2.66 -0.61 -4.23
N LYS A 45 -3.22 0.34 -4.98
CA LYS A 45 -4.43 1.08 -4.62
C LYS A 45 -5.67 0.20 -4.55
N ARG A 46 -5.76 -0.82 -5.41
CA ARG A 46 -6.86 -1.80 -5.42
C ARG A 46 -6.74 -2.86 -4.32
N ALA A 47 -5.53 -3.17 -3.86
CA ALA A 47 -5.30 -4.12 -2.78
C ALA A 47 -5.69 -3.57 -1.39
N GLY A 48 -5.87 -2.25 -1.27
CA GLY A 48 -6.20 -1.56 -0.02
C GLY A 48 -5.38 -0.29 0.16
N LYS A 49 -5.76 0.57 1.10
CA LYS A 49 -4.93 1.73 1.46
C LYS A 49 -3.66 1.24 2.18
N ASN A 50 -2.52 1.96 2.01
CA ASN A 50 -1.25 1.69 2.69
C ASN A 50 -0.51 0.42 2.20
N HIS A 51 -0.39 0.26 0.88
CA HIS A 51 0.35 -0.83 0.23
C HIS A 51 1.35 -0.32 -0.81
N TYR A 52 2.38 -1.12 -1.07
CA TYR A 52 3.29 -0.93 -2.19
C TYR A 52 3.31 -2.20 -3.05
N VAL A 53 3.51 -2.05 -4.36
CA VAL A 53 3.63 -3.17 -5.30
C VAL A 53 4.76 -2.85 -6.27
N SER A 54 5.61 -3.82 -6.57
CA SER A 54 6.55 -3.71 -7.69
C SER A 54 5.94 -4.25 -8.98
N ALA A 55 6.35 -3.72 -10.14
CA ALA A 55 5.82 -4.13 -11.43
C ALA A 55 5.96 -5.65 -11.68
N ASN A 56 7.03 -6.26 -11.15
CA ASN A 56 7.30 -7.69 -11.21
C ASN A 56 6.91 -8.48 -9.94
N THR A 57 6.19 -7.87 -8.98
CA THR A 57 5.73 -8.58 -7.77
C THR A 57 4.58 -9.53 -8.13
N ILE A 58 4.76 -10.81 -7.81
CA ILE A 58 3.64 -11.74 -7.66
C ILE A 58 2.90 -11.27 -6.40
N PRO A 59 1.61 -10.88 -6.47
CA PRO A 59 0.91 -10.35 -5.32
C PRO A 59 0.99 -11.35 -4.16
N ALA A 60 1.56 -10.91 -3.04
CA ALA A 60 1.62 -11.73 -1.84
C ALA A 60 0.19 -12.16 -1.46
N PRO A 61 -0.04 -13.46 -1.16
CA PRO A 61 -1.36 -13.91 -0.75
C PRO A 61 -1.80 -13.08 0.46
N SER A 62 -3.00 -12.52 0.38
CA SER A 62 -3.60 -11.62 1.37
C SER A 62 -3.67 -12.27 2.75
N SER A 63 -2.63 -12.10 3.57
CA SER A 63 -2.64 -12.47 4.98
C SER A 63 -3.49 -11.47 5.77
N SER A 64 -4.74 -11.87 6.00
CA SER A 64 -5.48 -11.73 7.26
C SER A 64 -5.11 -10.55 8.17
N ARG A 65 -5.90 -9.48 8.07
CA ARG A 65 -6.59 -8.80 9.18
C ARG A 65 -5.90 -8.92 10.56
N GLN A 66 -5.01 -7.99 10.90
CA GLN A 66 -4.59 -7.79 12.28
C GLN A 66 -5.67 -6.98 12.99
N THR A 67 -6.70 -7.66 13.51
CA THR A 67 -7.61 -7.10 14.52
C THR A 67 -6.85 -7.00 15.84
N LEU A 68 -6.25 -5.83 16.10
CA LEU A 68 -5.88 -5.42 17.46
C LEU A 68 -7.15 -4.87 18.14
N SER A 69 -8.06 -5.77 18.49
CA SER A 69 -9.14 -5.49 19.43
C SER A 69 -9.43 -6.77 20.21
N ASP A 70 -9.27 -6.67 21.53
CA ASP A 70 -9.78 -7.58 22.58
C ASP A 70 -8.83 -8.68 23.10
N SER A 71 -7.89 -8.31 23.98
CA SER A 71 -7.43 -9.18 25.10
C SER A 71 -6.61 -8.43 26.16
N VAL A 72 -7.14 -7.34 26.72
CA VAL A 72 -6.76 -6.89 28.07
C VAL A 72 -7.99 -6.47 28.88
N ALA A 73 -8.96 -7.37 28.96
CA ALA A 73 -9.88 -7.38 30.08
C ALA A 73 -10.13 -8.83 30.50
N SER A 74 -9.87 -9.10 31.77
CA SER A 74 -10.34 -10.26 32.57
C SER A 74 -9.35 -11.39 32.85
N HIS A 75 -9.13 -11.60 34.16
CA HIS A 75 -8.42 -12.67 34.89
C HIS A 75 -6.89 -12.53 35.01
N SER A 76 -6.26 -12.43 36.18
CA SER A 76 -6.70 -12.49 37.59
C SER A 76 -5.68 -11.77 38.47
#